data_AF-A0A2S3QKL3-F1
#
_entry.id   AF-A0A2S3QKL3-F1
#
_cell.length_a   1.000
_cell.length_b   1.000
_cell.length_c   1.000
_cell.angle_alpha   90.00
_cell.angle_beta   90.00
_cell.angle_gamma   90.00
#
_symmetry.space_group_name_H-M   'P 1'
#
loop_
_entity.id
_entity.type
_entity.pdbx_description
1 polymer ?
#
loop_
_entity_poly.entity_id
_entity_poly.type
_entity_poly.pdbx_seq_one_letter_code
_entity_poly.pdbx_strand_id
1 'polypeptide(L)' 'MPSSSVTTPGGTIGVLWEAGPNYPGVAVTINGEVAAVVEWNPEHHALVVRTYDPVSDLNWRAYYRWDTGADIPSGP' A
#
# COMPACT_ATOMS: atom_id res chain seq x y z
N MET A 1 -16.25 5.69 4.64
CA MET A 1 -15.56 5.08 3.48
C MET A 1 -15.65 3.57 3.63
N PRO A 2 -15.72 2.78 2.54
CA PRO A 2 -15.79 1.34 2.66
C PRO A 2 -14.53 0.79 3.34
N SER A 3 -14.74 -0.10 4.32
CA SER A 3 -13.68 -0.80 5.03
C SER A 3 -14.08 -2.26 5.24
N SER A 4 -13.09 -3.12 5.44
CA SER A 4 -13.29 -4.53 5.78
C SER A 4 -12.18 -4.96 6.71
N SER A 5 -12.47 -5.90 7.60
CA SER A 5 -11.47 -6.43 8.52
C SER A 5 -11.69 -7.91 8.78
N VAL A 6 -10.61 -8.59 9.16
CA VAL A 6 -10.62 -9.98 9.62
C VAL A 6 -9.85 -10.05 10.94
N THR A 7 -10.46 -10.70 11.94
CA THR A 7 -9.82 -10.94 13.24
C THR A 7 -9.33 -12.37 13.32
N THR A 8 -8.09 -12.52 13.75
CA THR A 8 -7.41 -13.80 13.99
C THR A 8 -6.90 -13.83 15.44
N PRO A 9 -6.49 -15.00 15.98
CA PRO A 9 -5.86 -15.05 17.30
C PRO A 9 -4.60 -14.17 17.44
N GLY A 10 -3.91 -13.87 16.33
CA GLY A 10 -2.72 -13.02 16.31
C GLY A 10 -3.00 -11.52 16.16
N GLY A 11 -4.27 -11.11 15.99
CA GLY A 11 -4.65 -9.72 15.80
C GLY A 11 -5.70 -9.50 14.70
N THR A 12 -5.97 -8.23 14.43
CA THR A 12 -6.93 -7.81 13.40
C THR A 12 -6.19 -7.23 12.19
N ILE A 13 -6.53 -7.72 10.99
CA ILE A 13 -6.10 -7.12 9.73
C ILE A 13 -7.26 -6.31 9.19
N GLY A 14 -7.01 -5.04 8.87
CA GLY A 14 -7.98 -4.13 8.25
C GLY A 14 -7.55 -3.70 6.86
N VAL A 15 -8.54 -3.41 6.02
CA VAL A 15 -8.38 -2.68 4.76
C VAL A 15 -9.39 -1.54 4.74
N LEU A 16 -8.92 -0.34 4.46
CA LEU A 16 -9.74 0.85 4.36
C LEU A 16 -9.34 1.68 3.14
N TRP A 17 -10.34 2.22 2.46
CA TRP A 17 -10.09 3.26 1.46
C TRP A 17 -9.67 4.54 2.18
N GLU A 18 -8.48 5.03 1.89
CA GLU A 18 -7.89 6.22 2.50
C GLU A 18 -7.08 6.99 1.46
N ALA A 19 -6.95 8.31 1.65
CA ALA A 19 -5.99 9.07 0.87
C ALA A 19 -4.59 8.63 1.31
N GLY A 20 -3.85 7.94 0.42
CA GLY A 20 -2.43 7.70 0.64
C GLY A 20 -1.66 9.02 0.70
N PRO A 21 -0.42 9.01 1.22
CA PRO A 21 0.38 10.23 1.36
C PRO A 21 0.52 11.06 0.08
N ASN A 22 0.47 10.39 -1.08
CA ASN A 22 0.64 11.03 -2.39
C ASN A 22 -0.60 10.87 -3.27
N TYR A 23 -1.25 9.70 -3.27
CA TYR A 23 -2.40 9.43 -4.14
C TYR A 23 -3.51 8.67 -3.37
N PRO A 24 -4.78 8.78 -3.79
CA PRO A 24 -5.86 7.96 -3.23
C PRO A 24 -5.58 6.46 -3.38
N GLY A 25 -5.87 5.68 -2.34
CA GLY A 25 -5.56 4.27 -2.32
C GLY A 25 -6.27 3.49 -1.22
N VAL A 26 -5.70 2.33 -0.89
CA VAL A 26 -6.17 1.43 0.16
C VAL A 26 -5.04 1.29 1.20
N ALA A 27 -5.35 1.61 2.45
CA ALA A 27 -4.47 1.31 3.57
C ALA A 27 -4.78 -0.09 4.11
N VAL A 28 -3.73 -0.86 4.38
CA VAL A 28 -3.75 -2.14 5.08
C VAL A 28 -3.27 -1.88 6.49
N THR A 29 -4.07 -2.23 7.49
CA THR A 29 -3.75 -2.08 8.90
C THR A 29 -3.58 -3.43 9.59
N ILE A 30 -2.68 -3.48 10.56
CA ILE A 30 -2.50 -4.61 11.47
C ILE A 30 -2.64 -4.06 12.89
N ASN A 31 -3.61 -4.57 13.64
CA ASN A 31 -3.92 -4.10 14.99
C ASN A 31 -4.16 -2.59 15.12
N GLY A 32 -4.66 -1.97 14.05
CA GLY A 32 -4.95 -0.53 14.01
C GLY A 32 -3.81 0.34 13.50
N GLU A 33 -2.61 -0.21 13.29
CA GLU A 33 -1.46 0.50 12.74
C GLU A 33 -1.36 0.27 11.22
N VAL A 34 -0.97 1.30 10.46
CA VAL A 34 -0.79 1.18 9.00
C VAL A 34 0.45 0.33 8.72
N ALA A 35 0.24 -0.83 8.12
CA ALA A 35 1.31 -1.74 7.71
C ALA A 35 1.68 -1.54 6.23
N ALA A 36 0.72 -1.16 5.39
CA ALA A 36 0.97 -0.83 4.00
C ALA A 36 -0.06 0.12 3.42
N VAL A 37 0.30 0.84 2.35
CA VAL A 37 -0.60 1.60 1.49
C VAL A 37 -0.41 1.15 0.06
N VAL A 38 -1.51 0.80 -0.60
CA VAL A 38 -1.58 0.46 -2.02
C VAL A 38 -2.27 1.59 -2.75
N GLU A 39 -1.60 2.21 -3.72
CA GLU A 39 -2.11 3.37 -4.43
C GLU A 39 -1.86 3.28 -5.94
N TRP A 40 -2.67 3.98 -6.72
CA TRP A 40 -2.42 4.17 -8.14
C TRP A 40 -1.63 5.47 -8.33
N ASN A 41 -0.43 5.38 -8.93
CA ASN A 41 0.32 6.54 -9.36
C ASN A 41 -0.08 6.91 -10.80
N PRO A 42 -0.77 8.05 -11.01
CA PRO A 42 -1.24 8.47 -12.33
C PRO A 42 -0.13 9.03 -13.22
N GLU A 43 0.98 9.53 -12.67
CA GLU A 43 2.10 10.07 -13.47
C GLU A 43 2.89 8.94 -14.13
N HIS A 44 3.00 7.82 -13.43
CA HIS A 44 3.77 6.66 -13.84
C HIS A 44 2.94 5.54 -14.43
N HIS A 45 1.60 5.66 -14.39
CA HIS A 45 0.67 4.59 -14.74
C HIS A 45 1.03 3.27 -14.02
N ALA A 46 1.16 3.36 -12.70
CA ALA A 46 1.72 2.28 -11.90
C ALA A 46 0.92 2.00 -10.62
N LEU A 47 0.81 0.72 -10.27
CA LEU A 47 0.39 0.31 -8.93
C LEU A 47 1.58 0.42 -7.98
N VAL A 48 1.43 1.16 -6.90
CA VAL A 48 2.47 1.40 -5.90
C VAL A 48 2.06 0.76 -4.58
N VAL A 49 2.99 0.03 -3.96
CA VAL A 49 2.83 -0.51 -2.60
C VAL A 49 3.95 0.03 -1.72
N ARG A 50 3.57 0.71 -0.64
CA ARG A 50 4.48 1.18 0.41
C ARG A 50 4.21 0.42 1.68
N THR A 51 5.22 -0.25 2.23
CA THR A 51 5.09 -0.93 3.53
C THR A 51 5.72 -0.07 4.60
N TYR A 52 5.15 -0.04 5.79
CA TYR A 52 5.60 0.80 6.91
C TYR A 52 6.15 -0.05 8.05
N ASP A 53 7.03 0.55 8.85
CA ASP A 53 7.39 -0.01 10.14
C ASP A 53 6.28 0.33 11.15
N PRO A 54 5.71 -0.64 11.87
CA PRO A 54 4.73 -0.37 12.94
C PRO A 54 5.24 0.64 13.98
N VAL A 55 6.56 0.79 14.15
CA VAL A 55 7.15 1.68 15.17
C VAL A 55 7.38 3.12 14.67
N SER A 56 7.24 3.39 13.36
CA SER A 56 7.31 4.77 12.86
C SER A 56 6.35 4.97 11.68
N ASP A 57 5.25 5.67 11.93
CA ASP A 57 4.17 5.98 10.99
C ASP A 57 4.62 6.68 9.68
N LEU A 58 5.90 7.06 9.55
CA LEU A 58 6.40 7.85 8.41
C LEU A 58 7.67 7.30 7.74
N ASN A 59 8.29 6.22 8.24
CA ASN A 59 9.38 5.57 7.50
C ASN A 59 8.84 4.36 6.74
N TRP A 60 8.67 4.53 5.43
CA TRP A 60 8.41 3.39 4.56
C TRP A 60 9.64 2.46 4.58
N ARG A 61 9.39 1.17 4.82
CA ARG A 61 10.42 0.12 4.81
C ARG A 61 10.74 -0.35 3.39
N ALA A 62 9.74 -0.39 2.51
CA ALA A 62 9.90 -0.81 1.14
C ALA A 62 8.90 -0.12 0.23
N TYR A 63 9.30 0.05 -1.02
CA TYR A 63 8.53 0.65 -2.10
C TYR A 63 8.54 -0.32 -3.28
N TYR A 64 7.36 -0.75 -3.71
CA TYR A 64 7.16 -1.58 -4.89
C TYR A 64 6.33 -0.81 -5.90
N ARG A 65 6.70 -0.91 -7.18
CA ARG A 65 6.01 -0.26 -8.29
C ARG A 65 5.80 -1.29 -9.39
N TRP A 66 4.58 -1.37 -9.88
CA TRP A 66 4.20 -2.19 -11.03
C TRP A 66 3.62 -1.28 -12.11
N ASP A 67 4.39 -1.02 -13.15
CA ASP A 67 3.98 -0.23 -14.30
C ASP A 67 3.05 -1.04 -15.22
N THR A 68 1.93 -0.44 -15.64
CA THR A 68 1.04 -1.07 -16.64
C THR A 68 1.31 -0.59 -18.07
N GLY A 69 2.42 0.12 -18.29
CA GLY A 69 2.95 0.47 -19.61
C GLY A 69 4.17 -0.40 -19.92
N ALA A 70 4.19 -1.02 -21.10
CA ALA A 70 5.30 -1.84 -21.55
C ALA A 70 6.58 -1.02 -21.72
N ASP A 71 7.39 -0.96 -20.66
CA ASP A 71 8.85 -0.93 -20.71
C ASP A 71 9.35 -2.03 -19.77
N ILE A 72 8.90 -3.27 -20.01
CA ILE A 72 9.74 -4.42 -19.65
C ILE A 72 10.94 -4.30 -20.58
N PRO A 73 12.19 -4.12 -20.08
CA PRO A 73 13.34 -4.10 -20.96
C PRO A 73 13.37 -5.43 -21.70
N SER A 74 13.15 -5.41 -23.00
CA SER A 74 13.61 -6.49 -23.86
C SER A 74 15.13 -6.36 -23.90
N GLY A 75 15.80 -7.04 -22.97
CA GLY A 75 17.25 -7.10 -22.94
C GLY A 75 17.82 -7.75 -24.22
N PRO A 76 19.04 -7.38 -24.64
CA PRO A 76 19.93 -8.35 -25.27
C PRO A 76 20.46 -9.36 -24.23
#